data_AF-A0AAV5BK83-F1
#
_entry.id   AF-A0AAV5BK83-F1
#
_cell.length_a   1.000
_cell.length_b   1.000
_cell.length_c   1.000
_cell.angle_alpha   90.00
_cell.angle_beta   90.00
_cell.angle_gamma   90.00
#
_symmetry.space_group_name_H-M   'P 1'
#
loop_
_entity.id
_entity.type
_entity.pdbx_description
1 polymer ?
#
loop_
_entity_poly.entity_id
_entity_poly.type
_entity_poly.pdbx_seq_one_letter_code
_entity_poly.pdbx_strand_id
1 'polypeptide(L)'
;MASAKETYRAELRPIPSRRAAELLVGIEPDAAPATSAAMDSPSSSSAASVGRLLHLHRSGEVGTPIPDDDAFDTGATSTCFAKTYFDCREYRRAAHVLQNQGGRKAVFLRCYALYMAGEKRKEEEMIELEGSLGKSNAINQELVALERELSTYRRTGSIDSFGLYLFGIILRDKGCEGLARTILVESVNSYPWNWSAWSELQSLCTSSDILNNLNLKNHWMKDFFLANAYLELKMHEEALKRYERLNGVFRCSGYIQAQIATVQYSMRDLDEAEMIFEELLRTDPFRVDSMDIYSNLLYAKESMSALSFLAHRVFFNG
;
A
#
# COMPACT_ATOMS: atom_id res chain seq x y z
N MET A 1 9.56 1.84 30.27
CA MET A 1 9.06 0.75 29.39
C MET A 1 7.94 1.16 28.42
N ALA A 2 7.41 2.40 28.45
CA ALA A 2 6.46 2.89 27.45
C ALA A 2 7.11 3.35 26.12
N SER A 3 8.37 3.82 26.17
CA SER A 3 9.09 4.38 25.01
C SER A 3 9.43 3.36 23.92
N ALA A 4 9.56 2.07 24.23
CA ALA A 4 9.93 1.04 23.25
C ALA A 4 8.74 0.55 22.40
N LYS A 5 7.51 0.74 22.88
CA LYS A 5 6.29 0.37 22.15
C LYS A 5 5.93 1.36 21.04
N GLU A 6 6.34 2.61 21.16
CA GLU A 6 6.17 3.62 20.11
C GLU A 6 7.19 3.46 18.98
N THR A 7 8.43 3.08 19.30
CA THR A 7 9.49 2.83 18.30
C THR A 7 9.16 1.62 17.42
N TYR A 8 8.63 0.53 18.00
CA TYR A 8 8.27 -0.68 17.26
C TYR A 8 7.06 -0.50 16.32
N ARG A 9 6.20 0.50 16.58
CA ARG A 9 5.03 0.82 15.76
C ARG A 9 5.37 1.62 14.50
N ALA A 10 6.55 2.26 14.47
CA ALA A 10 7.04 3.02 13.32
C ALA A 10 7.72 2.11 12.28
N GLU A 11 8.39 1.03 12.70
CA GLU A 11 9.11 0.10 11.82
C GLU A 11 8.20 -0.82 10.99
N LEU A 12 6.95 -1.01 11.41
CA LEU A 12 5.99 -1.94 10.78
C LEU A 12 4.94 -1.28 9.89
N ARG A 13 5.09 -0.01 9.49
CA ARG A 13 4.33 0.47 8.32
C ARG A 13 4.99 -0.09 7.07
N PRO A 14 4.40 -1.08 6.36
CA PRO A 14 4.86 -1.39 5.02
C PRO A 14 4.71 -0.10 4.23
N ILE A 15 5.84 0.51 3.83
CA ILE A 15 5.84 1.75 3.06
C ILE A 15 4.94 1.49 1.85
N PRO A 16 3.77 2.15 1.74
CA PRO A 16 2.80 1.84 0.68
C PRO A 16 3.41 2.05 -0.72
N SER A 17 4.50 2.82 -0.82
CA SER A 17 5.26 3.01 -2.03
C SER A 17 5.99 1.77 -2.56
N ARG A 18 6.27 0.77 -1.71
CA ARG A 18 6.84 -0.51 -2.14
C ARG A 18 5.87 -1.23 -3.10
N ARG A 19 4.56 -1.21 -2.76
CA ARG A 19 3.51 -1.77 -3.64
C ARG A 19 3.20 -0.90 -4.86
N ALA A 20 3.37 0.42 -4.77
CA ALA A 20 3.20 1.31 -5.93
C ALA A 20 4.30 1.13 -6.99
N ALA A 21 5.53 0.76 -6.57
CA ALA A 21 6.65 0.49 -7.46
C ALA A 21 6.56 -0.88 -8.17
N GLU A 22 5.90 -1.86 -7.54
CA GLU A 22 5.69 -3.21 -8.10
C GLU A 22 4.65 -3.22 -9.23
N LEU A 23 3.67 -2.30 -9.23
CA LEU A 23 2.65 -2.17 -10.28
C LEU A 23 3.19 -1.62 -11.62
N LEU A 24 4.46 -1.20 -11.67
CA LEU A 24 5.12 -0.65 -12.87
C LEU A 24 6.03 -1.65 -13.59
N VAL A 25 6.17 -2.88 -13.09
CA VAL A 25 7.04 -3.91 -13.68
C VAL A 25 6.22 -5.14 -14.05
N GLY A 26 5.66 -5.12 -15.26
CA GLY A 26 5.23 -6.32 -15.96
C GLY A 26 6.36 -6.81 -16.86
N ILE A 27 7.44 -7.33 -16.29
CA ILE A 27 8.49 -8.05 -17.02
C ILE A 27 8.84 -9.29 -16.20
N GLU A 28 8.37 -10.45 -16.66
CA GLU A 28 8.83 -11.76 -16.18
C GLU A 28 10.30 -11.95 -16.59
N PRO A 29 11.22 -12.31 -15.68
CA PRO A 29 12.53 -12.80 -16.07
C PRO A 29 12.52 -14.33 -16.18
N ASP A 30 12.80 -14.75 -17.41
CA ASP A 30 13.53 -15.93 -17.86
C ASP A 30 13.06 -17.36 -17.52
N ALA A 31 12.64 -17.98 -18.62
CA ALA A 31 12.74 -19.39 -18.94
C ALA A 31 14.19 -19.91 -18.89
N ALA A 32 14.35 -21.16 -18.43
CA ALA A 32 15.39 -22.09 -18.87
C ALA A 32 15.03 -23.53 -18.45
N PRO A 33 15.64 -24.57 -19.02
CA PRO A 33 15.72 -24.91 -20.44
C PRO A 33 15.06 -26.27 -20.75
N ALA A 34 14.81 -26.50 -22.03
CA ALA A 34 14.18 -27.70 -22.57
C ALA A 34 14.94 -29.01 -22.26
N THR A 35 14.19 -30.06 -21.93
CA THR A 35 14.62 -31.45 -22.07
C THR A 35 13.84 -32.11 -23.20
N SER A 36 14.60 -32.74 -24.10
CA SER A 36 14.14 -33.45 -25.29
C SER A 36 13.51 -34.81 -24.95
N ALA A 37 12.35 -35.13 -25.53
CA ALA A 37 12.12 -36.42 -26.21
C ALA A 37 10.73 -36.49 -26.90
N ALA A 38 10.79 -36.94 -28.16
CA ALA A 38 9.83 -37.76 -28.91
C ALA A 38 8.48 -37.17 -29.41
N MET A 39 8.50 -36.89 -30.71
CA MET A 39 7.50 -37.10 -31.76
C MET A 39 6.16 -37.79 -31.36
N ASP A 40 5.04 -37.15 -31.70
CA ASP A 40 4.12 -37.64 -32.74
C ASP A 40 2.98 -36.63 -33.03
N SER A 41 2.64 -36.51 -34.31
CA SER A 41 1.40 -35.91 -34.84
C SER A 41 1.13 -36.61 -36.19
N PRO A 42 -0.07 -36.55 -36.80
CA PRO A 42 -1.20 -35.64 -36.54
C PRO A 42 -2.60 -36.30 -36.56
N SER A 43 -3.65 -35.50 -36.30
CA SER A 43 -4.86 -35.34 -37.17
C SER A 43 -6.19 -35.20 -36.42
N SER A 44 -6.85 -34.06 -36.70
CA SER A 44 -8.28 -33.85 -36.99
C SER A 44 -9.42 -34.16 -36.00
N SER A 45 -10.30 -33.14 -35.94
CA SER A 45 -11.77 -33.18 -35.90
C SER A 45 -12.51 -33.10 -34.54
N SER A 46 -13.09 -31.90 -34.36
CA SER A 46 -14.46 -31.60 -33.93
C SER A 46 -15.22 -32.57 -33.02
N ALA A 47 -15.70 -32.08 -31.88
CA ALA A 47 -17.12 -32.13 -31.56
C ALA A 47 -17.46 -31.11 -30.46
N ALA A 48 -18.52 -30.36 -30.69
CA ALA A 48 -19.13 -29.43 -29.77
C ALA A 48 -19.83 -30.15 -28.61
N SER A 49 -19.84 -29.52 -27.43
CA SER A 49 -20.85 -29.79 -26.41
C SER A 49 -21.17 -28.53 -25.63
N VAL A 50 -22.29 -27.94 -26.06
CA VAL A 50 -23.22 -27.04 -25.39
C VAL A 50 -23.28 -27.22 -23.87
N GLY A 51 -23.22 -26.13 -23.11
CA GLY A 51 -23.53 -26.20 -21.67
C GLY A 51 -23.42 -24.90 -20.89
N ARG A 52 -24.47 -24.07 -20.96
CA ARG A 52 -24.89 -23.03 -19.99
C ARG A 52 -24.12 -21.70 -19.96
N LEU A 53 -24.65 -20.74 -20.73
CA LEU A 53 -24.61 -19.33 -20.37
C LEU A 53 -25.26 -19.14 -18.99
N LEU A 54 -24.47 -18.77 -17.99
CA LEU A 54 -24.96 -17.97 -16.87
C LEU A 54 -24.87 -16.52 -17.29
N HIS A 55 -26.03 -15.94 -17.63
CA HIS A 55 -26.22 -14.51 -17.77
C HIS A 55 -25.96 -13.84 -16.40
N LEU A 56 -24.71 -13.45 -16.15
CA LEU A 56 -24.40 -12.52 -15.08
C LEU A 56 -24.75 -11.12 -15.58
N HIS A 57 -25.70 -10.49 -14.90
CA HIS A 57 -26.05 -9.09 -15.13
C HIS A 57 -24.79 -8.24 -15.01
N ARG A 58 -24.39 -7.60 -16.12
CA ARG A 58 -23.30 -6.63 -16.22
C ARG A 58 -23.70 -5.36 -15.47
N SER A 59 -23.49 -5.33 -14.15
CA SER A 59 -23.54 -4.10 -13.38
C SER A 59 -22.23 -3.34 -13.60
N GLY A 60 -22.28 -2.34 -14.48
CA GLY A 60 -21.34 -1.22 -14.58
C GLY A 60 -19.86 -1.57 -14.54
N GLU A 61 -19.27 -1.87 -15.70
CA GLU A 61 -17.82 -1.81 -15.86
C GLU A 61 -17.36 -0.37 -15.63
N VAL A 62 -16.94 -0.05 -14.41
CA VAL A 62 -15.97 1.00 -14.18
C VAL A 62 -14.65 0.44 -14.71
N GLY A 63 -14.40 0.61 -16.00
CA GLY A 63 -13.11 0.29 -16.59
C GLY A 63 -12.01 1.01 -15.80
N THR A 64 -10.92 0.31 -15.50
CA THR A 64 -9.73 0.95 -14.97
C THR A 64 -9.28 1.99 -16.01
N PRO A 65 -9.30 3.31 -15.71
CA PRO A 65 -8.62 4.27 -16.54
C PRO A 65 -7.15 3.84 -16.55
N ILE A 66 -6.72 3.36 -17.72
CA ILE A 66 -5.31 3.23 -18.05
C ILE A 66 -4.80 4.67 -17.99
N PRO A 67 -3.87 5.02 -17.08
CA PRO A 67 -3.26 6.34 -17.09
C PRO A 67 -2.71 6.55 -18.49
N ASP A 68 -3.12 7.62 -19.18
CA ASP A 68 -2.76 7.88 -20.58
C ASP A 68 -1.31 7.46 -20.82
N ASP A 69 -1.10 6.37 -21.56
CA ASP A 69 0.22 6.03 -22.03
C ASP A 69 0.56 7.09 -23.07
N ASP A 70 1.32 8.09 -22.64
CA ASP A 70 1.88 9.12 -23.50
C ASP A 70 2.56 8.39 -24.68
N ALA A 71 1.89 8.45 -25.84
CA ALA A 71 2.31 7.77 -27.05
C ALA A 71 3.72 8.23 -27.44
N PHE A 72 4.65 7.29 -27.56
CA PHE A 72 6.02 7.53 -28.02
C PHE A 72 6.82 8.54 -27.16
N ASP A 73 6.91 8.30 -25.85
CA ASP A 73 7.66 9.13 -24.93
C ASP A 73 9.19 9.01 -25.15
N THR A 74 9.81 10.08 -25.66
CA THR A 74 11.29 10.21 -25.75
C THR A 74 11.93 10.20 -24.34
N GLY A 75 11.13 10.42 -23.29
CA GLY A 75 11.48 10.30 -21.88
C GLY A 75 11.25 8.92 -21.25
N ALA A 76 10.69 7.94 -21.96
CA ALA A 76 10.41 6.62 -21.39
C ALA A 76 11.69 5.88 -20.98
N THR A 77 12.74 6.00 -21.81
CA THR A 77 14.07 5.44 -21.52
C THR A 77 14.71 6.11 -20.30
N SER A 78 14.56 7.44 -20.18
CA SER A 78 15.05 8.20 -19.03
C SER A 78 14.31 7.83 -17.75
N THR A 79 12.98 7.63 -17.83
CA THR A 79 12.15 7.20 -16.70
C THR A 79 12.51 5.78 -16.25
N CYS A 80 12.70 4.85 -17.19
CA CYS A 80 13.16 3.50 -16.91
C CYS A 80 14.56 3.50 -16.26
N PHE A 81 15.49 4.29 -16.80
CA PHE A 81 16.84 4.41 -16.24
C PHE A 81 16.85 5.08 -14.86
N ALA A 82 16.02 6.09 -14.62
CA ALA A 82 15.87 6.68 -13.29
C ALA A 82 15.24 5.69 -12.30
N LYS A 83 14.33 4.83 -12.77
CA LYS A 83 13.71 3.78 -11.95
C LYS A 83 14.74 2.76 -11.47
N THR A 84 15.75 2.39 -12.28
CA THR A 84 16.82 1.50 -11.80
C THR A 84 17.63 2.15 -10.67
N TYR A 85 17.98 3.44 -10.79
CA TYR A 85 18.61 4.17 -9.66
C TYR A 85 17.71 4.25 -8.43
N PHE A 86 16.41 4.48 -8.63
CA PHE A 86 15.44 4.53 -7.56
C PHE A 86 15.36 3.19 -6.80
N ASP A 87 15.35 2.08 -7.54
CA ASP A 87 15.29 0.72 -6.98
C ASP A 87 16.58 0.37 -6.22
N CYS A 88 17.73 0.89 -6.65
CA CYS A 88 18.99 0.82 -5.91
C CYS A 88 19.07 1.80 -4.71
N ARG A 89 17.98 2.51 -4.37
CA ARG A 89 17.92 3.55 -3.32
C ARG A 89 18.87 4.73 -3.54
N GLU A 90 19.27 4.97 -4.79
CA GLU A 90 20.10 6.10 -5.21
C GLU A 90 19.24 7.29 -5.65
N TYR A 91 18.42 7.77 -4.72
CA TYR A 91 17.31 8.68 -5.04
C TYR A 91 17.74 10.01 -5.69
N ARG A 92 18.85 10.62 -5.25
CA ARG A 92 19.34 11.87 -5.87
C ARG A 92 19.81 11.66 -7.30
N ARG A 93 20.38 10.51 -7.64
CA ARG A 93 20.78 10.17 -9.02
C ARG A 93 19.56 9.97 -9.90
N ALA A 94 18.54 9.27 -9.41
CA ALA A 94 17.26 9.13 -10.09
C ALA A 94 16.63 10.51 -10.40
N ALA A 95 16.59 11.40 -9.41
CA ALA A 95 16.07 12.75 -9.59
C ALA A 95 16.88 13.57 -10.62
N HIS A 96 18.21 13.46 -10.61
CA HIS A 96 19.09 14.17 -11.53
C HIS A 96 18.86 13.75 -12.99
N VAL A 97 18.68 12.45 -13.26
CA VAL A 97 18.38 11.93 -14.61
C VAL A 97 17.07 12.54 -15.16
N LEU A 98 16.10 12.82 -14.29
CA LEU A 98 14.77 13.31 -14.66
C LEU A 98 14.61 14.84 -14.61
N GLN A 99 15.68 15.59 -14.35
CA GLN A 99 15.60 17.04 -14.12
C GLN A 99 14.98 17.83 -15.29
N ASN A 100 15.20 17.36 -16.52
CA ASN A 100 14.73 18.01 -17.75
C ASN A 100 13.48 17.33 -18.36
N GLN A 101 12.90 16.35 -17.67
CA GLN A 101 11.75 15.60 -18.19
C GLN A 101 10.45 16.25 -17.72
N GLY A 102 9.53 16.47 -18.68
CA GLY A 102 8.23 17.10 -18.46
C GLY A 102 7.03 16.14 -18.39
N GLY A 103 7.23 14.86 -18.70
CA GLY A 103 6.17 13.85 -18.65
C GLY A 103 5.66 13.63 -17.22
N ARG A 104 4.35 13.39 -17.04
CA ARG A 104 3.69 13.25 -15.73
C ARG A 104 4.37 12.17 -14.86
N LYS A 105 4.64 10.99 -15.44
CA LYS A 105 5.35 9.87 -14.79
C LYS A 105 6.78 10.27 -14.36
N ALA A 106 7.51 10.98 -15.22
CA ALA A 106 8.87 11.43 -14.94
C ALA A 106 8.92 12.50 -13.85
N VAL A 107 8.01 13.47 -13.89
CA VAL A 107 7.85 14.50 -12.84
C VAL A 107 7.52 13.86 -11.50
N PHE A 108 6.55 12.94 -11.48
CA PHE A 108 6.21 12.19 -10.26
C PHE A 108 7.42 11.43 -9.71
N LEU A 109 8.11 10.63 -10.53
CA LEU A 109 9.26 9.84 -10.08
C LEU A 109 10.41 10.73 -9.60
N ARG A 110 10.66 11.88 -10.25
CA ARG A 110 11.66 12.87 -9.82
C ARG A 110 11.32 13.44 -8.44
N CYS A 111 10.11 13.98 -8.29
CA CYS A 111 9.67 14.60 -7.04
C CYS A 111 9.62 13.55 -5.91
N TYR A 112 9.19 12.33 -6.22
CA TYR A 112 9.13 11.23 -5.26
C TYR A 112 10.53 10.76 -4.85
N ALA A 113 11.48 10.68 -5.78
CA ALA A 113 12.88 10.40 -5.48
C ALA A 113 13.49 11.49 -4.57
N LEU A 114 13.27 12.76 -4.85
CA LEU A 114 13.72 13.85 -3.96
C LEU A 114 13.10 13.76 -2.57
N TYR A 115 11.79 13.48 -2.48
CA TYR A 115 11.13 13.23 -1.20
C TYR A 115 11.82 12.11 -0.42
N MET A 116 12.06 10.95 -1.06
CA MET A 116 12.74 9.81 -0.44
C MET A 116 14.20 10.09 -0.07
N ALA A 117 14.91 10.90 -0.87
CA ALA A 117 16.27 11.35 -0.54
C ALA A 117 16.29 12.19 0.74
N GLY A 118 15.30 13.07 0.90
CA GLY A 118 15.14 13.89 2.10
C GLY A 118 14.68 13.10 3.31
N GLU A 119 13.77 12.13 3.15
CA GLU A 119 13.36 11.22 4.22
C GLU A 119 14.53 10.37 4.71
N LYS A 120 15.34 9.84 3.78
CA LYS A 120 16.56 9.10 4.11
C LYS A 120 17.54 9.96 4.91
N ARG A 121 17.76 11.22 4.50
CA ARG A 121 18.68 12.11 5.24
C ARG A 121 18.14 12.49 6.62
N LYS A 122 16.83 12.71 6.72
CA LYS A 122 16.17 12.96 8.01
C LYS A 122 16.38 11.80 8.99
N GLU A 123 16.25 10.56 8.52
CA GLU A 123 16.49 9.35 9.32
C GLU A 123 17.97 9.22 9.74
N GLU A 124 18.91 9.45 8.83
CA GLU A 124 20.35 9.46 9.13
C GLU A 124 20.69 10.52 10.20
N GLU A 125 20.17 11.74 10.09
CA GLU A 125 20.35 12.81 11.07
C GLU A 125 19.77 12.44 12.44
N MET A 126 18.61 11.78 12.46
CA MET A 126 17.99 11.32 13.69
C MET A 126 18.91 10.32 14.42
N ILE A 127 19.49 9.36 13.69
CA ILE A 127 20.42 8.35 14.26
C ILE A 127 21.72 9.01 14.74
N GLU A 128 22.29 9.94 13.96
CA GLU A 128 23.51 10.68 14.33
C GLU A 128 23.33 11.48 15.63
N LEU A 129 22.14 12.05 15.86
CA LEU A 129 21.83 12.88 17.02
C LEU A 129 21.30 12.11 18.24
N GLU A 130 20.76 10.90 18.06
CA GLU A 130 20.29 10.04 19.16
C GLU A 130 21.39 9.70 20.18
N GLY A 131 22.67 9.74 19.76
CA GLY A 131 23.82 9.58 20.65
C GLY A 131 24.08 10.75 21.61
N SER A 132 23.45 11.91 21.40
CA SER A 132 23.68 13.14 22.19
C SER A 132 22.37 13.73 22.75
N LEU A 133 21.78 13.10 23.77
CA LEU A 133 20.76 13.64 24.71
C LEU A 133 19.85 14.78 24.19
N GLY A 134 19.17 14.58 23.06
CA GLY A 134 18.23 15.57 22.53
C GLY A 134 17.21 14.95 21.58
N LYS A 135 15.94 15.33 21.72
CA LYS A 135 14.92 15.08 20.70
C LYS A 135 15.35 15.83 19.44
N SER A 136 15.82 15.12 18.42
CA SER A 136 16.19 15.72 17.14
C SER A 136 14.92 16.14 16.40
N ASN A 137 14.77 17.44 16.13
CA ASN A 137 13.74 17.97 15.21
C ASN A 137 14.21 17.83 13.74
N ALA A 138 14.78 16.67 13.37
CA ALA A 138 15.22 16.44 12.00
C ALA A 138 13.99 16.55 11.09
N ILE A 139 14.09 17.41 10.07
CA ILE A 139 13.04 17.61 9.07
C ILE A 139 13.61 17.38 7.68
N ASN A 140 12.75 16.88 6.79
CA ASN A 140 13.11 16.71 5.41
C ASN A 140 13.27 18.08 4.73
N GLN A 141 14.50 18.40 4.33
CA GLN A 141 14.88 19.70 3.76
C GLN A 141 14.29 19.93 2.35
N GLU A 142 13.88 18.85 1.66
CA GLU A 142 13.35 18.92 0.30
C GLU A 142 11.87 19.36 0.27
N LEU A 143 11.16 19.33 1.41
CA LEU A 143 9.71 19.57 1.48
C LEU A 143 9.29 20.94 0.93
N VAL A 144 10.07 22.00 1.21
CA VAL A 144 9.74 23.38 0.78
C VAL A 144 9.84 23.52 -0.73
N ALA A 145 10.88 22.94 -1.34
CA ALA A 145 11.07 22.97 -2.78
C ALA A 145 9.98 22.16 -3.50
N LEU A 146 9.69 20.96 -2.99
CA LEU A 146 8.69 20.06 -3.56
C LEU A 146 7.27 20.62 -3.46
N GLU A 147 6.90 21.24 -2.34
CA GLU A 147 5.60 21.90 -2.19
C GLU A 147 5.43 23.03 -3.20
N ARG A 148 6.44 23.88 -3.39
CA ARG A 148 6.41 24.99 -4.35
C ARG A 148 6.24 24.48 -5.78
N GLU A 149 6.94 23.40 -6.12
CA GLU A 149 6.86 22.79 -7.45
C GLU A 149 5.47 22.16 -7.68
N LEU A 150 5.00 21.29 -6.78
CA LEU A 150 3.70 20.61 -6.90
C LEU A 150 2.51 21.57 -6.83
N SER A 151 2.59 22.63 -6.01
CA SER A 151 1.57 23.67 -5.99
C SER A 151 1.48 24.45 -7.31
N THR A 152 2.60 24.59 -8.03
CA THR A 152 2.63 25.17 -9.38
C THR A 152 1.95 24.23 -10.37
N TYR A 153 2.30 22.95 -10.37
CA TYR A 153 1.64 21.93 -11.22
C TYR A 153 0.13 21.83 -10.97
N ARG A 154 -0.30 21.97 -9.72
CA ARG A 154 -1.73 22.01 -9.36
C ARG A 154 -2.43 23.25 -9.90
N ARG A 155 -1.79 24.43 -9.81
CA ARG A 155 -2.37 25.68 -10.33
C ARG A 155 -2.50 25.69 -11.85
N THR A 156 -1.56 25.05 -12.55
CA THR A 156 -1.60 24.92 -14.01
C THR A 156 -2.49 23.78 -14.49
N GLY A 157 -3.07 22.98 -13.59
CA GLY A 157 -3.95 21.85 -13.93
C GLY A 157 -3.22 20.66 -14.55
N SER A 158 -1.89 20.57 -14.38
CA SER A 158 -1.04 19.52 -14.98
C SER A 158 -0.61 18.45 -13.98
N ILE A 159 -1.05 18.57 -12.72
CA ILE A 159 -0.82 17.56 -11.68
C ILE A 159 -1.74 16.35 -11.91
N ASP A 160 -1.17 15.15 -11.86
CA ASP A 160 -1.91 13.90 -11.96
C ASP A 160 -2.32 13.37 -10.57
N SER A 161 -3.06 12.27 -10.53
CA SER A 161 -3.52 11.65 -9.29
C SER A 161 -2.38 11.22 -8.35
N PHE A 162 -1.25 10.80 -8.91
CA PHE A 162 -0.05 10.42 -8.16
C PHE A 162 0.70 11.65 -7.64
N GLY A 163 0.77 12.73 -8.42
CA GLY A 163 1.26 14.03 -7.96
C GLY A 163 0.41 14.61 -6.84
N LEU A 164 -0.92 14.49 -6.90
CA LEU A 164 -1.82 14.88 -5.80
C LEU A 164 -1.56 14.05 -4.55
N TYR A 165 -1.34 12.74 -4.69
CA TYR A 165 -0.95 11.87 -3.57
C TYR A 165 0.36 12.35 -2.92
N LEU A 166 1.39 12.61 -3.73
CA LEU A 166 2.68 13.11 -3.25
C LEU A 166 2.54 14.48 -2.58
N PHE A 167 1.73 15.37 -3.15
CA PHE A 167 1.46 16.67 -2.56
C PHE A 167 0.76 16.55 -1.20
N GLY A 168 -0.18 15.61 -1.08
CA GLY A 168 -0.86 15.29 0.17
C GLY A 168 0.09 14.84 1.28
N ILE A 169 1.02 13.92 1.00
CA ILE A 169 2.00 13.46 2.00
C ILE A 169 2.98 14.56 2.41
N ILE A 170 3.42 15.40 1.46
CA ILE A 170 4.29 16.55 1.77
C ILE A 170 3.58 17.54 2.70
N LEU A 171 2.31 17.84 2.44
CA LEU A 171 1.53 18.73 3.29
C LEU A 171 1.28 18.14 4.68
N ARG A 172 1.06 16.82 4.79
CA ARG A 172 0.99 16.11 6.08
C ARG A 172 2.30 16.27 6.84
N ASP A 173 3.44 16.03 6.20
CA ASP A 173 4.77 16.10 6.85
C ASP A 173 5.14 17.52 7.28
N LYS A 174 4.54 18.55 6.64
CA LYS A 174 4.61 19.95 7.07
C LYS A 174 3.66 20.33 8.21
N GLY A 175 2.77 19.42 8.64
CA GLY A 175 1.76 19.67 9.67
C GLY A 175 0.47 20.35 9.16
N CYS A 176 0.28 20.47 7.85
CA CYS A 176 -0.92 21.08 7.25
C CYS A 176 -2.03 20.05 7.00
N GLU A 177 -2.46 19.33 8.04
CA GLU A 177 -3.38 18.18 7.94
C GLU A 177 -4.73 18.47 7.27
N GLY A 178 -5.31 19.66 7.49
CA GLY A 178 -6.57 20.06 6.86
C GLY A 178 -6.47 20.16 5.33
N LEU A 179 -5.37 20.76 4.84
CA LEU A 179 -5.12 20.85 3.41
C LEU A 179 -4.72 19.49 2.84
N ALA A 180 -3.85 18.74 3.57
CA ALA A 180 -3.44 17.39 3.18
C ALA A 180 -4.65 16.47 2.95
N ARG A 181 -5.65 16.48 3.85
CA ARG A 181 -6.90 15.74 3.69
C ARG A 181 -7.65 16.12 2.41
N THR A 182 -7.82 17.42 2.16
CA THR A 182 -8.52 17.91 0.96
C THR A 182 -7.82 17.42 -0.32
N ILE A 183 -6.49 17.50 -0.36
CA ILE A 183 -5.69 17.06 -1.51
C ILE A 183 -5.73 15.53 -1.68
N LEU A 184 -5.65 14.76 -0.60
CA LEU A 184 -5.74 13.31 -0.65
C LEU A 184 -7.13 12.83 -1.08
N VAL A 185 -8.20 13.51 -0.66
CA VAL A 185 -9.56 13.27 -1.16
C VAL A 185 -9.63 13.50 -2.68
N GLU A 186 -8.99 14.55 -3.19
CA GLU A 186 -8.88 14.82 -4.63
C GLU A 186 -8.14 13.68 -5.36
N SER A 187 -7.02 13.20 -4.78
CA SER A 187 -6.22 12.09 -5.32
C SER A 187 -7.04 10.79 -5.41
N VAL A 188 -7.67 10.34 -4.32
CA VAL A 188 -8.43 9.08 -4.29
C VAL A 188 -9.70 9.14 -5.16
N ASN A 189 -10.31 10.31 -5.30
CA ASN A 189 -11.45 10.51 -6.20
C ASN A 189 -11.07 10.57 -7.68
N SER A 190 -9.81 10.87 -7.98
CA SER A 190 -9.24 10.87 -9.33
C SER A 190 -8.77 9.47 -9.73
N TYR A 191 -8.06 8.77 -8.84
CA TYR A 191 -7.59 7.41 -9.06
C TYR A 191 -7.82 6.51 -7.82
N PRO A 192 -9.01 5.87 -7.72
CA PRO A 192 -9.40 5.09 -6.54
C PRO A 192 -8.58 3.82 -6.28
N TRP A 193 -7.81 3.31 -7.24
CA TRP A 193 -7.04 2.06 -7.08
C TRP A 193 -5.73 2.23 -6.31
N ASN A 194 -5.26 3.46 -6.09
CA ASN A 194 -4.05 3.70 -5.31
C ASN A 194 -4.34 3.57 -3.80
N TRP A 195 -4.13 2.36 -3.25
CA TRP A 195 -4.30 2.09 -1.81
C TRP A 195 -3.46 3.00 -0.92
N SER A 196 -2.25 3.38 -1.36
CA SER A 196 -1.36 4.26 -0.61
C SER A 196 -2.01 5.60 -0.28
N ALA A 197 -2.78 6.17 -1.21
CA ALA A 197 -3.51 7.42 -0.97
C ALA A 197 -4.64 7.27 0.06
N TRP A 198 -5.35 6.13 0.03
CA TRP A 198 -6.37 5.81 1.03
C TRP A 198 -5.78 5.60 2.43
N SER A 199 -4.67 4.86 2.52
CA SER A 199 -3.96 4.62 3.78
C SER A 199 -3.44 5.93 4.38
N GLU A 200 -2.96 6.85 3.54
CA GLU A 200 -2.51 8.16 3.99
C GLU A 200 -3.67 9.04 4.47
N LEU A 201 -4.77 9.05 3.72
CA LEU A 201 -5.99 9.76 4.13
C LEU A 201 -6.53 9.23 5.46
N GLN A 202 -6.51 7.90 5.67
CA GLN A 202 -6.93 7.26 6.91
C GLN A 202 -6.12 7.76 8.10
N SER A 203 -4.80 7.92 7.96
CA SER A 203 -3.93 8.39 9.05
C SER A 203 -4.30 9.81 9.55
N LEU A 204 -4.98 10.60 8.70
CA LEU A 204 -5.46 11.95 9.02
C LEU A 204 -6.91 11.95 9.57
N CYS A 205 -7.57 10.80 9.65
CA CYS A 205 -8.95 10.67 10.12
C CYS A 205 -8.97 10.26 11.61
N THR A 206 -8.71 11.23 12.49
CA THR A 206 -8.61 10.98 13.95
C THR A 206 -9.96 10.94 14.67
N SER A 207 -11.06 11.33 14.02
CA SER A 207 -12.40 11.29 14.58
C SER A 207 -13.44 10.84 13.56
N SER A 208 -14.57 10.31 14.07
CA SER A 208 -15.72 9.92 13.25
C SER A 208 -16.32 11.13 12.50
N ASP A 209 -16.31 12.32 13.11
CA ASP A 209 -16.80 13.54 12.47
C ASP A 209 -15.98 13.89 11.23
N ILE A 210 -14.65 13.78 11.30
CA ILE A 210 -13.77 14.01 10.15
C ILE A 210 -14.11 13.01 9.05
N LEU A 211 -14.21 11.72 9.41
CA LEU A 211 -14.48 10.64 8.47
C LEU A 211 -15.81 10.81 7.74
N ASN A 212 -16.87 11.18 8.47
CA ASN A 212 -18.22 11.35 7.92
C ASN A 212 -18.33 12.60 7.02
N ASN A 213 -17.47 13.60 7.21
CA ASN A 213 -17.47 14.83 6.41
C ASN A 213 -16.63 14.72 5.12
N LEU A 214 -15.97 13.59 4.85
CA LEU A 214 -15.19 13.42 3.62
C LEU A 214 -16.08 13.24 2.38
N ASN A 215 -15.86 14.07 1.37
CA ASN A 215 -16.55 13.95 0.08
C ASN A 215 -15.89 12.91 -0.83
N LEU A 216 -16.15 11.63 -0.56
CA LEU A 216 -15.59 10.48 -1.28
C LEU A 216 -16.59 9.91 -2.29
N LYS A 217 -16.18 9.83 -3.56
CA LYS A 217 -16.94 9.17 -4.64
C LYS A 217 -17.19 7.70 -4.31
N ASN A 218 -18.30 7.16 -4.80
CA ASN A 218 -18.64 5.76 -4.59
C ASN A 218 -17.71 4.86 -5.41
N HIS A 219 -16.95 4.01 -4.73
CA HIS A 219 -16.06 3.01 -5.32
C HIS A 219 -15.83 1.91 -4.28
N TRP A 220 -15.64 0.65 -4.69
CA TRP A 220 -15.49 -0.47 -3.76
C TRP A 220 -14.27 -0.34 -2.83
N MET A 221 -13.21 0.37 -3.27
CA MET A 221 -12.04 0.71 -2.42
C MET A 221 -12.43 1.56 -1.19
N LYS A 222 -13.53 2.33 -1.29
CA LYS A 222 -14.07 3.09 -0.16
C LYS A 222 -14.48 2.18 1.00
N ASP A 223 -14.95 0.96 0.71
CA ASP A 223 -15.30 0.01 1.77
C ASP A 223 -14.07 -0.50 2.52
N PHE A 224 -12.95 -0.76 1.83
CA PHE A 224 -11.67 -1.07 2.48
C PHE A 224 -11.18 0.09 3.35
N PHE A 225 -11.26 1.32 2.82
CA PHE A 225 -10.91 2.53 3.56
C PHE A 225 -11.76 2.70 4.83
N LEU A 226 -13.09 2.58 4.72
CA LEU A 226 -13.99 2.74 5.85
C LEU A 226 -13.81 1.63 6.89
N ALA A 227 -13.62 0.37 6.48
CA ALA A 227 -13.37 -0.74 7.39
C ALA A 227 -12.11 -0.50 8.23
N ASN A 228 -11.01 -0.09 7.58
CA ASN A 228 -9.77 0.25 8.25
C ASN A 228 -9.90 1.50 9.16
N ALA A 229 -10.58 2.55 8.69
CA ALA A 229 -10.80 3.75 9.47
C ALA A 229 -11.62 3.47 10.74
N TYR A 230 -12.68 2.66 10.64
CA TYR A 230 -13.48 2.25 11.80
C TYR A 230 -12.68 1.42 12.80
N LEU A 231 -11.82 0.53 12.33
CA LEU A 231 -10.95 -0.27 13.20
C LEU A 231 -9.98 0.62 14.01
N GLU A 232 -9.37 1.63 13.38
CA GLU A 232 -8.52 2.60 14.06
C GLU A 232 -9.30 3.45 15.07
N LEU A 233 -10.51 3.88 14.70
CA LEU A 233 -11.44 4.64 15.56
C LEU A 233 -12.11 3.79 16.66
N LYS A 234 -11.74 2.50 16.81
CA LYS A 234 -12.31 1.56 17.79
C LYS A 234 -13.81 1.30 17.63
N MET A 235 -14.36 1.54 16.44
CA MET A 235 -15.72 1.21 16.06
C MET A 235 -15.76 -0.23 15.52
N HIS A 236 -15.46 -1.20 16.40
CA HIS A 236 -15.20 -2.59 16.00
C HIS A 236 -16.37 -3.28 15.30
N GLU A 237 -17.60 -3.08 15.75
CA GLU A 237 -18.80 -3.66 15.12
C GLU A 237 -19.01 -3.14 13.70
N GLU A 238 -18.84 -1.83 13.49
CA GLU A 238 -18.96 -1.23 12.16
C GLU A 238 -17.82 -1.69 11.22
N ALA A 239 -16.60 -1.81 11.75
CA ALA A 239 -15.47 -2.37 11.01
C ALA A 239 -15.75 -3.82 10.58
N LEU A 240 -16.22 -4.66 11.51
CA LEU A 240 -16.54 -6.07 11.24
C LEU A 240 -17.59 -6.19 10.14
N LYS A 241 -18.69 -5.44 10.24
CA LYS A 241 -19.77 -5.43 9.24
C LYS A 241 -19.27 -5.06 7.84
N ARG A 242 -18.32 -4.12 7.72
CA ARG A 242 -17.70 -3.79 6.43
C ARG A 242 -16.80 -4.91 5.94
N TYR A 243 -15.99 -5.51 6.81
CA TYR A 243 -15.12 -6.63 6.44
C TYR A 243 -15.89 -7.88 6.03
N GLU A 244 -16.99 -8.23 6.70
CA GLU A 244 -17.85 -9.35 6.31
C GLU A 244 -18.47 -9.13 4.92
N ARG A 245 -18.92 -7.91 4.62
CA ARG A 245 -19.39 -7.54 3.28
C ARG A 245 -18.28 -7.73 2.24
N LEU A 246 -17.08 -7.25 2.54
CA LEU A 246 -15.93 -7.43 1.65
C LEU A 246 -15.55 -8.90 1.48
N ASN A 247 -15.61 -9.70 2.55
CA ASN A 247 -15.35 -11.15 2.52
C ASN A 247 -16.35 -11.89 1.63
N GLY A 248 -17.61 -11.46 1.60
CA GLY A 248 -18.61 -12.01 0.68
C GLY A 248 -18.25 -11.87 -0.81
N VAL A 249 -17.50 -10.81 -1.15
CA VAL A 249 -17.03 -10.51 -2.51
C VAL A 249 -15.64 -11.11 -2.77
N PHE A 250 -14.71 -10.96 -1.84
CA PHE A 250 -13.30 -11.35 -1.95
C PHE A 250 -12.98 -12.56 -1.04
N ARG A 251 -13.63 -13.69 -1.32
CA ARG A 251 -13.70 -14.86 -0.40
C ARG A 251 -12.36 -15.50 -0.01
N CYS A 252 -11.32 -15.34 -0.82
CA CYS A 252 -10.02 -15.96 -0.60
C CYS A 252 -8.94 -14.92 -0.21
N SER A 253 -9.35 -13.74 0.24
CA SER A 253 -8.41 -12.68 0.60
C SER A 253 -7.87 -12.90 2.00
N GLY A 254 -6.62 -13.38 2.09
CA GLY A 254 -5.91 -13.51 3.37
C GLY A 254 -5.76 -12.18 4.11
N TYR A 255 -5.72 -11.05 3.38
CA TYR A 255 -5.76 -9.72 3.99
C TYR A 255 -7.07 -9.49 4.76
N ILE A 256 -8.24 -9.74 4.14
CA ILE A 256 -9.54 -9.51 4.77
C ILE A 256 -9.70 -10.43 5.98
N GLN A 257 -9.34 -11.70 5.85
CA GLN A 257 -9.38 -12.65 6.96
C GLN A 257 -8.50 -12.19 8.13
N ALA A 258 -7.28 -11.71 7.87
CA ALA A 258 -6.40 -11.18 8.92
C ALA A 258 -6.99 -9.92 9.60
N GLN A 259 -7.66 -9.06 8.83
CA GLN A 259 -8.36 -7.90 9.40
C GLN A 259 -9.58 -8.30 10.24
N ILE A 260 -10.36 -9.30 9.80
CA ILE A 260 -11.46 -9.86 10.61
C ILE A 260 -10.93 -10.41 11.92
N ALA A 261 -9.87 -11.24 11.88
CA ALA A 261 -9.22 -11.77 13.09
C ALA A 261 -8.72 -10.65 14.02
N THR A 262 -8.18 -9.57 13.45
CA THR A 262 -7.74 -8.39 14.22
C THR A 262 -8.91 -7.68 14.90
N VAL A 263 -10.06 -7.57 14.23
CA VAL A 263 -11.28 -6.99 14.81
C VAL A 263 -11.81 -7.89 15.92
N GLN A 264 -11.88 -9.21 15.70
CA GLN A 264 -12.33 -10.20 16.70
C GLN A 264 -11.44 -10.19 17.95
N TYR A 265 -10.12 -10.16 17.75
CA TYR A 265 -9.16 -9.99 18.85
C TYR A 265 -9.41 -8.69 19.64
N SER A 266 -9.70 -7.58 18.94
CA SER A 266 -10.02 -6.31 19.59
C SER A 266 -11.33 -6.35 20.38
N MET A 267 -12.30 -7.16 19.93
CA MET A 267 -13.57 -7.41 20.62
C MET A 267 -13.46 -8.44 21.75
N ARG A 268 -12.26 -8.99 22.01
CA ARG A 268 -11.98 -10.05 23.00
C ARG A 268 -12.55 -11.43 22.65
N ASP A 269 -12.93 -11.66 21.39
CA ASP A 269 -13.27 -12.98 20.90
C ASP A 269 -11.98 -13.69 20.45
N LEU A 270 -11.27 -14.27 21.43
CA LEU A 270 -9.94 -14.84 21.21
C LEU A 270 -9.99 -16.18 20.46
N ASP A 271 -11.07 -16.94 20.63
CA ASP A 271 -11.21 -18.27 20.03
C ASP A 271 -11.47 -18.17 18.52
N GLU A 272 -12.39 -17.28 18.11
CA GLU A 272 -12.67 -17.03 16.69
C GLU A 272 -11.42 -16.44 15.99
N ALA A 273 -10.76 -15.49 16.65
CA ALA A 273 -9.55 -14.88 16.11
C ALA A 273 -8.40 -15.89 15.93
N GLU A 274 -8.20 -16.82 16.88
CA GLU A 274 -7.20 -17.88 16.78
C GLU A 274 -7.50 -18.81 15.61
N MET A 275 -8.74 -19.29 15.48
CA MET A 275 -9.16 -20.18 14.40
C MET A 275 -8.87 -19.56 13.02
N ILE A 276 -9.15 -18.27 12.84
CA ILE A 276 -8.87 -17.57 11.58
C ILE A 276 -7.36 -17.46 11.33
N PHE A 277 -6.56 -17.15 12.35
CA PHE A 277 -5.10 -17.07 12.20
C PHE A 277 -4.44 -18.42 11.91
N GLU A 278 -4.93 -19.51 12.50
CA GLU A 278 -4.46 -20.86 12.20
C GLU A 278 -4.77 -21.24 10.74
N GLU A 279 -5.99 -20.94 10.28
CA GLU A 279 -6.41 -21.19 8.89
C GLU A 279 -5.59 -20.35 7.88
N LEU A 280 -5.28 -19.10 8.23
CA LEU A 280 -4.38 -18.25 7.46
C LEU A 280 -2.98 -18.86 7.34
N LEU A 281 -2.39 -19.32 8.44
CA LEU A 281 -1.05 -19.94 8.45
C LEU A 281 -1.02 -21.32 7.78
N ARG A 282 -2.15 -22.00 7.71
CA ARG A 282 -2.32 -23.24 6.96
C ARG A 282 -2.35 -22.97 5.46
N THR A 283 -3.00 -21.89 5.05
CA THR A 283 -3.19 -21.51 3.64
C THR A 283 -1.98 -20.79 3.06
N ASP A 284 -1.35 -19.90 3.82
CA ASP A 284 -0.15 -19.14 3.45
C ASP A 284 0.96 -19.35 4.49
N PRO A 285 1.79 -20.41 4.33
CA PRO A 285 2.74 -20.80 5.37
C PRO A 285 3.88 -19.83 5.63
N PHE A 286 4.15 -18.90 4.70
CA PHE A 286 5.23 -17.93 4.72
C PHE A 286 4.74 -16.51 5.05
N ARG A 287 3.46 -16.37 5.43
CA ARG A 287 2.88 -15.10 5.84
C ARG A 287 3.60 -14.54 7.07
N VAL A 288 4.19 -13.36 6.92
CA VAL A 288 4.74 -12.56 8.03
C VAL A 288 3.78 -11.45 8.49
N ASP A 289 2.85 -11.04 7.62
CA ASP A 289 1.90 -9.98 7.90
C ASP A 289 0.91 -10.36 9.02
N SER A 290 0.69 -9.45 9.97
CA SER A 290 -0.24 -9.60 11.10
C SER A 290 0.15 -10.68 12.14
N MET A 291 1.37 -11.23 12.06
CA MET A 291 1.88 -12.23 13.02
C MET A 291 2.18 -11.62 14.38
N ASP A 292 2.48 -10.33 14.45
CA ASP A 292 2.59 -9.57 15.68
C ASP A 292 1.26 -9.59 16.46
N ILE A 293 0.13 -9.40 15.78
CA ILE A 293 -1.21 -9.48 16.36
C ILE A 293 -1.51 -10.90 16.85
N TYR A 294 -1.20 -11.90 16.04
CA TYR A 294 -1.41 -13.30 16.43
C TYR A 294 -0.54 -13.69 17.64
N SER A 295 0.72 -13.23 17.69
CA SER A 295 1.58 -13.45 18.86
C SER A 295 1.02 -12.81 20.15
N ASN A 296 0.45 -11.61 20.03
CA ASN A 296 -0.21 -10.93 21.16
C ASN A 296 -1.47 -11.69 21.62
N LEU A 297 -2.23 -12.26 20.67
CA LEU A 297 -3.37 -13.12 20.96
C LEU A 297 -2.94 -14.36 21.73
N LEU A 298 -1.94 -15.11 21.22
CA LEU A 298 -1.45 -16.33 21.88
C LEU A 298 -0.91 -16.04 23.27
N TYR A 299 -0.23 -14.90 23.44
CA TYR A 299 0.21 -14.43 24.76
C TYR A 299 -0.98 -14.16 25.69
N ALA A 300 -2.04 -13.50 25.20
CA ALA A 300 -3.25 -13.24 25.98
C ALA A 300 -4.02 -14.51 26.36
N LYS A 301 -3.91 -15.58 25.56
CA LYS A 301 -4.45 -16.92 25.86
C LYS A 301 -3.53 -17.78 26.74
N GLU A 302 -2.35 -17.28 27.13
CA GLU A 302 -1.33 -18.04 27.88
C GLU A 302 -0.83 -19.31 27.17
N SER A 303 -0.94 -19.37 25.83
CA SER A 303 -0.54 -20.53 25.02
C SER A 303 0.95 -20.48 24.68
N MET A 304 1.79 -20.79 25.67
CA MET A 304 3.26 -20.69 25.57
C MET A 304 3.87 -21.61 24.51
N SER A 305 3.29 -22.79 24.29
CA SER A 305 3.75 -23.76 23.29
C SER A 305 3.51 -23.24 21.86
N ALA A 306 2.30 -22.77 21.56
CA ALA A 306 1.95 -22.20 20.27
C ALA A 306 2.76 -20.93 19.98
N LEU A 307 2.96 -20.07 21.00
CA LEU A 307 3.77 -18.87 20.87
C LEU A 307 5.24 -19.20 20.55
N SER A 308 5.82 -20.19 21.23
CA SER A 308 7.18 -20.65 20.95
C SER A 308 7.33 -21.23 19.55
N PHE A 309 6.34 -22.02 19.11
CA PHE A 309 6.31 -22.56 17.75
C PHE A 309 6.21 -21.45 16.68
N LEU A 310 5.33 -20.47 16.89
CA LEU A 310 5.19 -19.31 16.01
C LEU A 310 6.49 -18.52 15.91
N ALA A 311 7.14 -18.23 17.04
CA ALA A 311 8.41 -17.50 17.08
C ALA A 311 9.52 -18.21 16.29
N HIS A 312 9.65 -19.53 16.46
CA HIS A 312 10.60 -20.33 15.68
C HIS A 312 10.27 -20.24 14.19
N ARG A 313 9.00 -20.38 13.82
CA ARG A 313 8.57 -20.36 12.42
C ARG A 313 8.82 -19.01 11.73
N VAL A 314 8.54 -17.89 12.39
CA VAL A 314 8.79 -16.54 11.84
C VAL A 314 10.29 -16.30 11.67
N PHE A 315 11.13 -16.77 12.59
CA PHE A 315 12.58 -16.59 12.51
C PHE A 315 13.24 -17.37 11.36
N PHE A 316 12.75 -18.58 11.07
CA PHE A 316 13.34 -19.42 10.01
C PHE A 316 12.75 -19.18 8.62
N ASN A 317 11.58 -18.54 8.53
CA ASN A 317 10.88 -18.28 7.27
C ASN A 317 10.90 -16.80 6.81
N GLY A 318 11.43 -15.88 7.63
CA GLY A 318 11.60 -14.46 7.30
C GLY A 318 12.99 -14.14 6.77
#